data_AF-A0A2N5KAK0-F1
#
_entry.id   AF-A0A2N5KAK0-F1
#
_cell.length_a   1.000
_cell.length_b   1.000
_cell.length_c   1.000
_cell.angle_alpha   90.00
_cell.angle_beta   90.00
_cell.angle_gamma   90.00
#
_symmetry.space_group_name_H-M   'P 1'
#
loop_
_entity.id
_entity.type
_entity.pdbx_description
1 polymer ?
#
loop_
_entity_poly.entity_id
_entity_poly.type
_entity_poly.pdbx_seq_one_letter_code
_entity_poly.pdbx_strand_id
1 'polypeptide(L)'
;MKQLYSEYSDRVQFVDVFIRQAHPGERHGRYQSDTQKMEEARQYQQAETLPWLVLVDDLEGTVHQTYGNMSDPVYLIDGEGRVVFYGMWTHVPTLRRAIDELFAGPVQGTSVLNSIDHMLHLFASFVNGWHALQRGGKQGVIDYEIGTPPAATLTFLGHLAKPLLAPLALRATPLPRTTRLLLAGSGVAAAAIIMLLRRRD
;
A
#
# COMPACT_ATOMS: atom_id res chain seq x y z
N MET A 1 -6.50 6.28 -1.63
CA MET A 1 -6.38 6.91 -2.96
C MET A 1 -7.70 7.50 -3.46
N LYS A 2 -8.78 6.73 -3.69
CA LYS A 2 -10.06 7.28 -4.22
C LYS A 2 -10.63 8.49 -3.48
N GLN A 3 -10.61 8.47 -2.15
CA GLN A 3 -11.01 9.64 -1.36
C GLN A 3 -10.11 10.86 -1.62
N LEU A 4 -8.80 10.64 -1.76
CA LEU A 4 -7.86 11.71 -2.10
C LEU A 4 -8.14 12.25 -3.50
N TYR A 5 -8.41 11.37 -4.46
CA TYR A 5 -8.83 11.77 -5.80
C TYR A 5 -10.07 12.67 -5.76
N SER A 6 -11.14 12.27 -5.05
CA SER A 6 -12.37 13.09 -4.98
C SER A 6 -12.17 14.49 -4.39
N GLU A 7 -11.11 14.68 -3.59
CA GLU A 7 -10.84 15.94 -2.90
C GLU A 7 -9.86 16.86 -3.65
N TYR A 8 -9.00 16.31 -4.52
CA TYR A 8 -7.95 17.08 -5.20
C TYR A 8 -7.95 16.92 -6.72
N SER A 9 -8.85 16.14 -7.34
CA SER A 9 -8.83 15.88 -8.80
C SER A 9 -9.03 17.13 -9.67
N ASP A 10 -9.51 18.22 -9.10
CA ASP A 10 -9.64 19.54 -9.75
C ASP A 10 -8.30 20.26 -9.90
N ARG A 11 -7.31 19.92 -9.06
CA ARG A 11 -6.00 20.60 -8.97
C ARG A 11 -4.80 19.67 -9.12
N VAL A 12 -4.98 18.37 -8.93
CA VAL A 12 -3.93 17.35 -8.94
C VAL A 12 -4.33 16.24 -9.92
N GLN A 13 -3.42 15.90 -10.83
CA GLN A 13 -3.59 14.76 -11.72
C GLN A 13 -3.13 13.47 -11.01
N PHE A 14 -3.94 12.43 -11.10
CA PHE A 14 -3.63 11.10 -10.57
C PHE A 14 -3.32 10.17 -11.74
N VAL A 15 -2.23 9.43 -11.62
CA VAL A 15 -1.80 8.44 -12.60
C VAL A 15 -1.25 7.23 -11.86
N ASP A 16 -1.78 6.05 -12.16
CA ASP A 16 -1.14 4.78 -11.78
C ASP A 16 -0.24 4.34 -12.93
N VAL A 17 0.96 3.85 -12.61
CA VAL A 17 1.80 3.14 -13.58
C VAL A 17 1.72 1.65 -13.28
N PHE A 18 1.15 0.89 -14.22
CA PHE A 18 1.02 -0.55 -14.15
C PHE A 18 2.37 -1.20 -14.50
N ILE A 19 3.09 -1.57 -13.45
CA ILE A 19 4.45 -2.10 -13.50
C ILE A 19 4.50 -3.60 -13.83
N ARG A 20 5.70 -4.18 -13.84
CA ARG A 20 5.89 -5.63 -13.91
C ARG A 20 5.30 -6.33 -12.69
N GLN A 21 4.88 -7.58 -12.85
CA GLN A 21 4.35 -8.38 -11.75
C GLN A 21 5.42 -8.54 -10.64
N ALA A 22 5.21 -7.90 -9.49
CA ALA A 22 6.18 -7.89 -8.39
C ALA A 22 6.36 -9.29 -7.76
N HIS A 23 5.28 -10.07 -7.73
CA HIS A 23 5.26 -11.45 -7.25
C HIS A 23 4.49 -12.32 -8.25
N PRO A 24 5.20 -12.97 -9.19
CA PRO A 24 4.59 -13.93 -10.11
C PRO A 24 3.99 -15.09 -9.31
N GLY A 25 2.68 -15.25 -9.36
CA GLY A 25 1.94 -16.31 -8.68
C GLY A 25 1.28 -17.25 -9.68
N GLU A 26 0.50 -18.21 -9.17
CA GLU A 26 -0.19 -19.21 -10.02
C GLU A 26 -1.14 -18.60 -11.05
N ARG A 27 -1.70 -17.41 -10.77
CA ARG A 27 -2.67 -16.73 -11.65
C ARG A 27 -2.03 -15.74 -12.61
N HIS A 28 -0.95 -15.09 -12.19
CA HIS A 28 -0.31 -14.00 -12.92
C HIS A 28 1.20 -14.24 -12.92
N GLY A 29 1.71 -14.75 -14.03
CA GLY A 29 3.15 -14.95 -14.24
C GLY A 29 3.86 -13.68 -14.68
N ARG A 30 5.11 -13.80 -15.13
CA ARG A 30 5.77 -12.72 -15.89
C ARG A 30 5.00 -12.48 -17.20
N TYR A 31 4.70 -11.22 -17.51
CA TYR A 31 4.10 -10.83 -18.78
C TYR A 31 4.99 -11.22 -19.95
N GLN A 32 4.40 -11.86 -20.97
CA GLN A 32 5.12 -12.30 -22.18
C GLN A 32 4.84 -11.42 -23.41
N SER A 33 3.85 -10.52 -23.33
CA SER A 33 3.50 -9.61 -24.41
C SER A 33 2.84 -8.33 -23.88
N ASP A 34 2.96 -7.22 -24.62
CA ASP A 34 2.29 -5.97 -24.28
C ASP A 34 0.77 -6.12 -24.30
N THR A 35 0.23 -6.94 -25.21
CA THR A 35 -1.21 -7.22 -25.29
C THR A 35 -1.73 -7.84 -24.00
N GLN A 36 -1.02 -8.84 -23.46
CA GLN A 36 -1.37 -9.46 -22.19
C GLN A 36 -1.35 -8.43 -21.05
N LYS A 37 -0.26 -7.66 -20.94
CA LYS A 37 -0.08 -6.68 -19.87
C LYS A 37 -1.13 -5.57 -19.94
N MET A 38 -1.46 -5.09 -21.14
CA MET A 38 -2.49 -4.09 -21.39
C MET A 38 -3.88 -4.61 -21.00
N GLU A 39 -4.19 -5.85 -21.31
CA GLU A 39 -5.47 -6.46 -20.94
C GLU A 39 -5.61 -6.59 -19.41
N GLU A 40 -4.58 -7.05 -18.72
CA GLU A 40 -4.58 -7.13 -17.26
C GLU A 40 -4.63 -5.74 -16.60
N ALA A 41 -3.99 -4.72 -17.19
CA ALA A 41 -4.09 -3.35 -16.70
C ALA A 41 -5.53 -2.80 -16.82
N ARG A 42 -6.25 -3.10 -17.90
CA ARG A 42 -7.68 -2.75 -18.03
C ARG A 42 -8.55 -3.45 -17.01
N GLN A 43 -8.31 -4.75 -16.80
CA GLN A 43 -9.02 -5.53 -15.79
C GLN A 43 -8.76 -4.96 -14.38
N TYR A 44 -7.52 -4.59 -14.07
CA TYR A 44 -7.17 -3.88 -12.84
C TYR A 44 -7.95 -2.57 -12.69
N GLN A 45 -7.93 -1.70 -13.71
CA GLN A 45 -8.63 -0.42 -13.67
C GLN A 45 -10.14 -0.59 -13.43
N GLN A 46 -10.76 -1.58 -14.10
CA GLN A 46 -12.19 -1.88 -13.97
C GLN A 46 -12.52 -2.49 -12.61
N ALA A 47 -11.79 -3.53 -12.20
CA ALA A 47 -12.02 -4.25 -10.94
C ALA A 47 -11.83 -3.34 -9.73
N GLU A 48 -10.83 -2.47 -9.77
CA GLU A 48 -10.60 -1.46 -8.73
C GLU A 48 -11.43 -0.20 -8.94
N THR A 49 -12.22 -0.08 -10.00
CA THR A 49 -13.05 1.11 -10.30
C THR A 49 -12.24 2.40 -10.15
N LEU A 50 -11.07 2.45 -10.80
CA LEU A 50 -10.16 3.60 -10.69
C LEU A 50 -10.69 4.74 -11.55
N PRO A 51 -10.95 5.93 -10.97
CA PRO A 51 -11.44 7.08 -11.73
C PRO A 51 -10.33 7.87 -12.44
N TRP A 52 -9.08 7.39 -12.40
CA TRP A 52 -7.92 8.06 -12.99
C TRP A 52 -7.22 7.20 -14.04
N LEU A 53 -6.23 7.79 -14.71
CA LEU A 53 -5.47 7.17 -15.79
C LEU A 53 -4.56 6.06 -15.27
N VAL A 54 -4.57 4.92 -15.95
CA VAL A 54 -3.60 3.84 -15.75
C VAL A 54 -2.69 3.78 -16.97
N LEU A 55 -1.42 4.12 -16.79
CA LEU A 55 -0.37 3.91 -17.80
C LEU A 55 0.20 2.51 -17.64
N VAL A 56 0.67 1.91 -18.73
CA VAL A 56 1.28 0.57 -18.70
C VAL A 56 2.76 0.71 -19.02
N ASP A 57 3.62 0.28 -18.11
CA ASP A 57 5.07 0.24 -18.33
C ASP A 57 5.42 -0.84 -19.36
N ASP A 58 6.61 -0.79 -19.95
CA ASP A 58 7.05 -1.83 -20.89
C ASP A 58 7.31 -3.18 -20.18
N LEU A 59 7.56 -4.24 -20.97
CA LEU A 59 7.80 -5.59 -20.44
C LEU A 59 9.07 -5.69 -19.59
N GLU A 60 10.07 -4.83 -19.86
CA GLU A 60 11.32 -4.78 -19.11
C GLU A 60 11.16 -3.99 -17.81
N GLY A 61 10.10 -3.20 -17.67
CA GLY A 61 9.83 -2.36 -16.51
C GLY A 61 10.72 -1.13 -16.48
N THR A 62 10.98 -0.48 -17.62
CA THR A 62 11.89 0.68 -17.71
C THR A 62 11.47 1.80 -16.75
N VAL A 63 10.19 2.14 -16.69
CA VAL A 63 9.69 3.17 -15.75
C VAL A 63 9.82 2.66 -14.32
N HIS A 64 9.42 1.43 -14.04
CA HIS A 64 9.50 0.82 -12.71
C HIS A 64 10.92 0.86 -12.13
N GLN A 65 11.91 0.48 -12.94
CA GLN A 65 13.32 0.49 -12.55
C GLN A 65 13.84 1.92 -12.35
N THR A 66 13.49 2.84 -13.24
CA THR A 66 13.88 4.26 -13.16
C THR A 66 13.35 4.92 -11.88
N TYR A 67 12.12 4.57 -11.49
CA TYR A 67 11.43 5.06 -10.30
C TYR A 67 11.62 4.12 -9.09
N GLY A 68 12.82 3.57 -8.91
CA GLY A 68 13.24 2.94 -7.65
C GLY A 68 12.78 1.50 -7.41
N ASN A 69 12.09 0.85 -8.36
CA ASN A 69 11.81 -0.59 -8.38
C ASN A 69 10.98 -1.12 -7.19
N MET A 70 10.23 -0.25 -6.52
CA MET A 70 9.30 -0.62 -5.42
C MET A 70 7.93 -1.04 -5.96
N SER A 71 7.18 -1.86 -5.21
CA SER A 71 5.90 -2.41 -5.67
C SER A 71 4.72 -1.45 -5.61
N ASP A 72 4.72 -0.50 -4.67
CA ASP A 72 3.66 0.49 -4.46
C ASP A 72 4.25 1.85 -4.02
N PRO A 73 5.24 2.42 -4.74
CA PRO A 73 5.74 3.74 -4.42
C PRO A 73 4.73 4.82 -4.84
N VAL A 74 4.81 5.99 -4.20
CA VAL A 74 4.07 7.17 -4.64
C VAL A 74 4.99 8.37 -4.78
N TYR A 75 4.76 9.15 -5.84
CA TYR A 75 5.49 10.37 -6.14
C TYR A 75 4.51 11.54 -6.24
N LEU A 76 4.86 12.67 -5.64
CA LEU A 76 4.23 13.96 -5.92
C LEU A 76 5.20 14.76 -6.78
N ILE A 77 4.75 15.14 -7.97
CA ILE A 77 5.53 15.90 -8.94
C ILE A 77 4.88 17.28 -9.09
N ASP A 78 5.66 18.35 -8.94
CA ASP A 78 5.16 19.72 -9.08
C ASP A 78 4.99 20.15 -10.55
N GLY A 79 4.44 21.33 -10.78
CA GLY A 79 4.21 21.87 -12.13
C GLY A 79 5.48 22.16 -12.93
N GLU A 80 6.66 22.12 -12.29
CA GLU A 80 7.96 22.27 -12.94
C GLU A 80 8.64 20.90 -13.19
N GLY A 81 7.95 19.79 -12.90
CA GLY A 81 8.45 18.44 -13.11
C GLY A 81 9.39 17.94 -12.01
N ARG A 82 9.44 18.59 -10.84
CA ARG A 82 10.28 18.15 -9.72
C ARG A 82 9.53 17.21 -8.82
N VAL A 83 10.19 16.14 -8.37
CA VAL A 83 9.66 15.28 -7.30
C VAL A 83 9.76 16.05 -5.98
N VAL A 84 8.60 16.49 -5.47
CA VAL A 84 8.48 17.24 -4.21
C VAL A 84 8.03 16.36 -3.04
N PHE A 85 7.71 15.09 -3.29
CA PHE A 85 7.54 14.08 -2.24
C PHE A 85 7.71 12.68 -2.86
N TYR A 86 8.37 11.78 -2.13
CA TYR A 86 8.47 10.36 -2.48
C TYR A 86 8.09 9.52 -1.27
N GLY A 87 7.12 8.61 -1.43
CA GLY A 87 6.79 7.59 -0.46
C GLY A 87 7.21 6.21 -0.97
N MET A 88 8.05 5.51 -0.19
CA MET A 88 8.51 4.15 -0.53
C MET A 88 7.36 3.16 -0.65
N TRP A 89 6.35 3.29 0.22
CA TRP A 89 5.04 2.67 0.07
C TRP A 89 3.93 3.70 0.26
N THR A 90 2.89 3.58 -0.55
CA THR A 90 1.76 4.50 -0.55
C THR A 90 1.10 4.57 0.83
N HIS A 91 1.17 5.75 1.45
CA HIS A 91 0.45 6.06 2.69
C HIS A 91 -0.36 7.34 2.51
N VAL A 92 -1.67 7.15 2.30
CA VAL A 92 -2.63 8.22 1.98
C VAL A 92 -2.56 9.40 2.95
N PRO A 93 -2.46 9.21 4.28
CA PRO A 93 -2.36 10.33 5.21
C PRO A 93 -1.09 11.16 5.04
N THR A 94 0.07 10.53 4.77
CA THR A 94 1.32 11.27 4.51
C THR A 94 1.24 12.03 3.18
N LEU A 95 0.73 11.37 2.13
CA LEU A 95 0.57 11.97 0.81
C LEU A 95 -0.39 13.17 0.84
N ARG A 96 -1.51 13.06 1.57
CA ARG A 96 -2.43 14.17 1.80
C ARG A 96 -1.71 15.38 2.37
N ARG A 97 -0.92 15.18 3.44
CA ARG A 97 -0.16 16.27 4.06
C ARG A 97 0.83 16.89 3.08
N ALA A 98 1.49 16.10 2.25
CA ALA A 98 2.38 16.61 1.21
C ALA A 98 1.63 17.48 0.17
N ILE A 99 0.43 17.06 -0.25
CA ILE A 99 -0.42 17.85 -1.17
C ILE A 99 -0.88 19.15 -0.49
N ASP A 100 -1.31 19.09 0.77
CA ASP A 100 -1.76 20.26 1.53
C ASP A 100 -0.63 21.28 1.69
N GLU A 101 0.57 20.82 2.06
CA GLU A 101 1.76 21.68 2.16
C GLU A 101 2.18 22.24 0.79
N LEU A 102 2.01 21.50 -0.31
CA LEU A 102 2.31 22.00 -1.65
C LEU A 102 1.46 23.23 -2.01
N PHE A 103 0.18 23.24 -1.62
CA PHE A 103 -0.73 24.35 -1.90
C PHE A 103 -0.69 25.47 -0.86
N ALA A 104 -0.48 25.16 0.42
CA ALA A 104 -0.55 26.12 1.53
C ALA A 104 0.82 26.63 2.02
N GLY A 105 1.90 25.98 1.60
CA GLY A 105 3.25 26.18 2.12
C GLY A 105 3.59 25.25 3.30
N PRO A 106 4.88 25.09 3.62
CA PRO A 106 5.33 24.16 4.65
C PRO A 106 4.93 24.61 6.06
N VAL A 107 4.52 23.66 6.89
CA VAL A 107 4.30 23.88 8.32
C VAL A 107 5.65 23.89 9.04
N GLN A 108 5.91 24.92 9.85
CA GLN A 108 7.19 25.05 10.57
C GLN A 108 7.52 23.80 11.39
N GLY A 109 8.74 23.28 11.20
CA GLY A 109 9.30 22.17 11.98
C GLY A 109 8.78 20.77 11.65
N THR A 110 7.85 20.59 10.70
CA THR A 110 7.25 19.27 10.40
C THR A 110 6.92 19.00 8.93
N SER A 111 7.45 19.83 8.01
CA SER A 111 7.24 19.70 6.57
C SER A 111 7.62 18.32 6.03
N VAL A 112 6.76 17.75 5.19
CA VAL A 112 7.04 16.57 4.36
C VAL A 112 7.29 16.91 2.90
N LEU A 113 7.11 18.15 2.47
CA LEU A 113 7.65 18.59 1.19
C LEU A 113 9.16 18.40 1.11
N ASN A 114 9.62 18.03 -0.08
CA ASN A 114 11.00 17.70 -0.43
C ASN A 114 11.60 16.61 0.48
N SER A 115 10.75 15.69 0.97
CA SER A 115 11.15 14.59 1.84
C SER A 115 10.90 13.22 1.21
N ILE A 116 11.52 12.21 1.83
CA ILE A 116 11.33 10.80 1.51
C ILE A 116 10.69 10.10 2.71
N ASP A 117 9.51 9.51 2.50
CA ASP A 117 8.90 8.59 3.47
C ASP A 117 9.44 7.17 3.23
N HIS A 118 10.44 6.79 4.01
CA HIS A 118 11.04 5.45 3.98
C HIS A 118 10.22 4.38 4.74
N MET A 119 9.07 4.75 5.32
CA MET A 119 8.28 3.80 6.08
C MET A 119 7.49 2.85 5.17
N LEU A 120 7.55 1.56 5.49
CA LEU A 120 6.73 0.52 4.85
C LEU A 120 5.30 0.45 5.39
N HIS A 121 4.88 1.33 6.31
CA HIS A 121 3.49 1.40 6.83
C HIS A 121 2.78 0.05 7.07
N LEU A 122 3.52 -0.96 7.56
CA LEU A 122 3.10 -2.37 7.58
C LEU A 122 1.75 -2.61 8.24
N PHE A 123 1.42 -1.80 9.25
CA PHE A 123 0.14 -1.90 9.93
C PHE A 123 -1.04 -1.63 8.98
N ALA A 124 -0.93 -0.63 8.10
CA ALA A 124 -1.95 -0.36 7.08
C ALA A 124 -2.04 -1.51 6.08
N SER A 125 -0.90 -2.11 5.71
CA SER A 125 -0.84 -3.28 4.83
C SER A 125 -1.54 -4.50 5.45
N PHE A 126 -1.35 -4.78 6.74
CA PHE A 126 -2.05 -5.88 7.41
C PHE A 126 -3.57 -5.64 7.53
N VAL A 127 -4.01 -4.40 7.73
CA VAL A 127 -5.44 -4.09 7.87
C VAL A 127 -6.17 -4.10 6.52
N ASN A 128 -5.50 -3.67 5.43
CA ASN A 128 -6.15 -3.45 4.13
C ASN A 128 -5.72 -4.42 3.02
N GLY A 129 -4.61 -5.13 3.19
CA GLY A 129 -3.94 -5.88 2.13
C GLY A 129 -4.55 -7.24 1.78
N TRP A 130 -5.55 -7.71 2.54
CA TRP A 130 -6.11 -9.06 2.31
C TRP A 130 -6.71 -9.22 0.91
N HIS A 131 -7.40 -8.19 0.40
CA HIS A 131 -7.95 -8.22 -0.95
C HIS A 131 -6.88 -8.40 -2.02
N ALA A 132 -5.73 -7.71 -1.87
CA ALA A 132 -4.61 -7.83 -2.79
C ALA A 132 -4.01 -9.25 -2.77
N LEU A 133 -3.86 -9.87 -1.59
CA LEU A 133 -3.40 -11.25 -1.46
C LEU A 133 -4.37 -12.25 -2.12
N GLN A 134 -5.69 -12.07 -1.93
CA GLN A 134 -6.71 -12.95 -2.54
C GLN A 134 -6.68 -12.94 -4.07
N ARG A 135 -6.31 -11.83 -4.69
CA ARG A 135 -6.15 -11.74 -6.16
C ARG A 135 -5.01 -12.63 -6.65
N GLY A 136 -3.92 -12.73 -5.89
CA GLY A 136 -2.77 -13.59 -6.19
C GLY A 136 -3.07 -15.10 -6.20
N GLY A 137 -4.25 -15.51 -5.71
CA GLY A 137 -4.64 -16.92 -5.63
C GLY A 137 -4.22 -17.59 -4.33
N LYS A 138 -4.54 -18.88 -4.21
CA LYS A 138 -4.23 -19.65 -2.99
C LYS A 138 -2.72 -19.81 -2.83
N GLN A 139 -2.02 -20.06 -3.94
CA GLN A 139 -0.57 -20.19 -3.91
C GLN A 139 0.10 -18.88 -3.47
N GLY A 140 -0.36 -17.72 -3.96
CA GLY A 140 0.18 -16.41 -3.54
C GLY A 140 0.02 -16.14 -2.04
N VAL A 141 -1.09 -16.58 -1.43
CA VAL A 141 -1.29 -16.50 0.03
C VAL A 141 -0.30 -17.40 0.77
N ILE A 142 -0.08 -18.63 0.28
CA ILE A 142 0.87 -19.59 0.88
C ILE A 142 2.30 -19.07 0.75
N ASP A 143 2.70 -18.61 -0.43
CA ASP A 143 4.05 -18.08 -0.69
C ASP A 143 4.33 -16.85 0.18
N TYR A 144 3.34 -15.99 0.39
CA TYR A 144 3.47 -14.84 1.30
C TYR A 144 3.66 -15.26 2.76
N GLU A 145 2.93 -16.28 3.22
CA GLU A 145 3.11 -16.82 4.57
C GLU A 145 4.48 -17.49 4.74
N ILE A 146 4.94 -18.26 3.75
CA ILE A 146 6.24 -18.95 3.79
C ILE A 146 7.39 -17.94 3.74
N GLY A 147 7.30 -16.95 2.83
CA GLY A 147 8.35 -15.95 2.63
C GLY A 147 8.43 -14.93 3.76
N THR A 148 7.34 -14.69 4.48
CA THR A 148 7.31 -13.77 5.63
C THR A 148 6.35 -14.26 6.71
N PRO A 149 6.67 -15.32 7.47
CA PRO A 149 5.78 -15.78 8.54
C PRO A 149 5.71 -14.72 9.66
N PRO A 150 4.52 -14.35 10.20
CA PRO A 150 3.17 -14.84 9.92
C PRO A 150 2.30 -13.83 9.12
N ALA A 151 2.82 -13.29 8.02
CA ALA A 151 2.26 -12.10 7.37
C ALA A 151 0.91 -12.33 6.69
N ALA A 152 0.66 -13.48 6.05
CA ALA A 152 -0.65 -13.77 5.46
C ALA A 152 -1.68 -13.96 6.57
N THR A 153 -1.31 -14.66 7.64
CA THR A 153 -2.15 -14.83 8.84
C THR A 153 -2.51 -13.48 9.46
N LEU A 154 -1.53 -12.59 9.66
CA LEU A 154 -1.76 -11.25 10.22
C LEU A 154 -2.63 -10.39 9.29
N THR A 155 -2.44 -10.50 7.98
CA THR A 155 -3.26 -9.77 7.00
C THR A 155 -4.71 -10.25 7.00
N PHE A 156 -4.94 -11.55 7.14
CA PHE A 156 -6.27 -12.13 7.28
C PHE A 156 -6.96 -11.64 8.57
N LEU A 157 -6.29 -11.74 9.71
CA LEU A 157 -6.83 -11.27 10.99
C LEU A 157 -7.09 -9.76 10.98
N GLY A 158 -6.19 -8.98 10.36
CA GLY A 158 -6.35 -7.54 10.17
C GLY A 158 -7.60 -7.21 9.34
N HIS A 159 -7.89 -7.99 8.30
CA HIS A 159 -9.12 -7.86 7.52
C HIS A 159 -10.38 -8.14 8.34
N LEU A 160 -10.39 -9.20 9.16
CA LEU A 160 -11.53 -9.50 10.05
C LEU A 160 -11.77 -8.39 11.08
N ALA A 161 -10.70 -7.78 11.59
CA ALA A 161 -10.76 -6.69 12.56
C ALA A 161 -10.82 -5.29 11.91
N LYS A 162 -10.96 -5.19 10.58
CA LYS A 162 -10.86 -3.92 9.85
C LYS A 162 -11.77 -2.80 10.38
N PRO A 163 -13.05 -3.02 10.77
CA PRO A 163 -13.89 -1.95 11.31
C PRO A 163 -13.30 -1.27 12.55
N LEU A 164 -12.55 -2.01 13.37
CA LEU A 164 -11.90 -1.50 14.58
C LEU A 164 -10.52 -0.90 14.29
N LEU A 165 -9.77 -1.50 13.37
CA LEU A 165 -8.37 -1.14 13.11
C LEU A 165 -8.19 -0.06 12.03
N ALA A 166 -9.15 0.09 11.11
CA ALA A 166 -9.03 1.05 10.00
C ALA A 166 -8.80 2.51 10.44
N PRO A 167 -9.47 3.04 11.49
CA PRO A 167 -9.19 4.39 11.97
C PRO A 167 -7.74 4.57 12.47
N LEU A 168 -7.15 3.52 13.03
CA LEU A 168 -5.75 3.52 13.48
C LEU A 168 -4.77 3.42 12.31
N ALA A 169 -5.13 2.65 11.28
CA ALA A 169 -4.33 2.44 10.07
C ALA A 169 -4.27 3.68 9.18
N LEU A 170 -5.23 4.60 9.28
CA LEU A 170 -5.31 5.84 8.50
C LEU A 170 -4.72 7.06 9.24
N ARG A 171 -3.93 6.85 10.31
CA ARG A 171 -3.31 7.95 11.04
C ARG A 171 -2.06 8.47 10.33
N ALA A 172 -1.98 9.77 10.12
CA ALA A 172 -0.76 10.45 9.65
C ALA A 172 0.37 10.45 10.69
N THR A 173 0.03 10.30 11.98
CA THR A 173 1.00 10.28 13.08
C THR A 173 1.08 8.89 13.72
N PRO A 174 2.30 8.38 13.97
CA PRO A 174 2.47 7.12 14.68
C PRO A 174 1.75 7.13 16.03
N LEU A 175 1.27 5.97 16.45
CA LEU A 175 0.75 5.81 17.80
C LEU A 175 1.84 6.12 18.84
N PRO A 176 1.46 6.75 19.98
CA PRO A 176 2.37 6.90 21.11
C PRO A 176 3.02 5.57 21.47
N ARG A 177 4.29 5.60 21.90
CA ARG A 177 5.04 4.37 22.24
C ARG A 177 4.29 3.49 23.25
N THR A 178 3.64 4.11 24.24
CA THR A 178 2.81 3.43 25.25
C THR A 178 1.64 2.68 24.63
N THR A 179 0.90 3.31 23.71
CA THR A 179 -0.21 2.67 23.00
C THR A 179 0.28 1.51 22.13
N ARG A 180 1.43 1.66 21.46
CA ARG A 180 2.02 0.56 20.68
C ARG A 180 2.41 -0.63 21.56
N LEU A 181 3.01 -0.37 22.72
CA LEU A 181 3.38 -1.42 23.68
C LEU A 181 2.15 -2.14 24.25
N LEU A 182 1.08 -1.39 24.57
CA LEU A 182 -0.18 -1.96 25.03
C LEU A 182 -0.85 -2.86 23.97
N LEU A 183 -0.87 -2.41 22.71
CA LEU A 183 -1.39 -3.20 21.60
C LEU A 183 -0.55 -4.46 21.33
N ALA A 184 0.77 -4.33 21.38
CA ALA A 184 1.66 -5.49 21.25
C ALA A 184 1.45 -6.49 22.39
N GLY A 185 1.38 -6.02 23.64
CA GLY A 185 1.16 -6.87 24.81
C GLY A 185 -0.20 -7.57 24.81
N SER A 186 -1.26 -6.87 24.42
CA SER A 186 -2.60 -7.47 24.29
C SER A 186 -2.67 -8.51 23.15
N GLY A 187 -1.98 -8.27 22.03
CA GLY A 187 -1.85 -9.26 20.96
C GLY A 187 -1.15 -10.54 21.42
N VAL A 188 -0.05 -10.42 22.18
CA VAL A 188 0.66 -11.59 22.75
C VAL A 188 -0.22 -12.35 23.74
N ALA A 189 -0.96 -11.64 24.61
CA ALA A 189 -1.87 -12.28 25.56
C ALA A 189 -3.00 -13.05 24.87
N ALA A 190 -3.62 -12.45 23.84
CA ALA A 190 -4.67 -13.13 23.05
C ALA A 190 -4.14 -14.37 22.33
N ALA A 191 -2.94 -14.30 21.72
CA ALA A 191 -2.30 -15.43 21.07
C ALA A 191 -1.98 -16.57 22.06
N ALA A 192 -1.49 -16.23 23.25
CA ALA A 192 -1.22 -17.20 24.32
C ALA A 192 -2.51 -17.90 24.79
N ILE A 193 -3.61 -17.16 24.94
CA ILE A 193 -4.92 -17.72 25.29
C ILE A 193 -5.41 -18.68 24.19
N ILE A 194 -5.31 -18.30 22.92
CA ILE A 194 -5.72 -19.15 21.78
C ILE A 194 -4.87 -20.43 21.74
N MET A 195 -3.55 -20.35 21.97
CA MET A 195 -2.68 -21.53 22.05
C MET A 195 -3.02 -22.44 23.23
N LEU A 196 -3.35 -21.88 24.40
CA LEU A 196 -3.77 -22.65 25.57
C LEU A 196 -5.11 -23.35 25.35
N LEU A 197 -6.05 -22.71 24.65
CA LEU A 197 -7.34 -23.30 24.29
C LEU A 197 -7.17 -24.43 23.26
N ARG A 198 -6.32 -24.25 22.24
CA ARG A 198 -6.01 -25.30 21.23
C ARG A 198 -5.28 -26.53 21.76
N ARG A 199 -4.64 -26.45 22.93
CA ARG A 199 -3.96 -27.60 23.57
C ARG A 199 -4.90 -28.46 24.43
N ARG A 200 -6.16 -28.04 24.60
CA ARG A 200 -7.16 -28.74 25.41
C ARG A 200 -8.13 -29.60 24.59
N ASP A 201 -8.00 -29.56 23.26
CA ASP A 201 -8.67 -30.44 22.29
C ASP A 201 -7.66 -31.46 21.73
#